data_AF-A0A7C8YIE0-F1
#
_entry.id   AF-A0A7C8YIE0-F1
#
_cell.length_a   1.000
_cell.length_b   1.000
_cell.length_c   1.000
_cell.angle_alpha   90.00
_cell.angle_beta   90.00
_cell.angle_gamma   90.00
#
_symmetry.space_group_name_H-M   'P 1'
#
loop_
_entity.id
_entity.type
_entity.pdbx_description
1 polymer ?
#
loop_
_entity_poly.entity_id
_entity_poly.type
_entity_poly.pdbx_seq_one_letter_code
_entity_poly.pdbx_strand_id
1 'polypeptide(L)'
;LLQVIHCLHSQWNLQSCSCRHLIIVILKQRLRMREPYVTILNVFQAYTLKRIRDPNFHITEDPRLSTDIEMSNKPAADLVELNPTSECAPGLEDTLILTMKGIAAGMLVTG
;
A
#
# COMPACT_ATOMS: atom_id res chain seq x y z
N LEU A 1 12.79 -48.14 21.15
CA LEU A 1 13.03 -46.70 21.48
C LEU A 1 13.65 -45.95 20.30
N LEU A 2 14.85 -46.30 19.80
CA LEU A 2 15.47 -45.59 18.65
C LEU A 2 14.60 -45.58 17.37
N GLN A 3 13.96 -46.69 17.00
CA GLN A 3 13.09 -46.76 15.83
C GLN A 3 11.85 -45.85 15.95
N VAL A 4 11.33 -45.68 17.16
CA VAL A 4 10.20 -44.79 17.44
C VAL A 4 10.62 -43.33 17.30
N ILE A 5 11.83 -42.98 17.76
CA ILE A 5 12.39 -41.62 17.64
C ILE A 5 12.67 -41.27 16.17
N HIS A 6 13.26 -42.20 15.39
CA HIS A 6 13.49 -41.99 13.96
C HIS A 6 12.18 -41.82 13.17
N CYS A 7 11.15 -42.61 13.51
CA CYS A 7 9.83 -42.50 12.89
C CYS A 7 9.19 -41.14 13.19
N LEU A 8 9.22 -40.69 14.45
CA LEU A 8 8.71 -39.38 14.86
C LEU A 8 9.48 -38.23 14.20
N HIS A 9 10.80 -38.30 14.11
CA HIS A 9 11.61 -37.28 13.46
C HIS A 9 11.36 -37.19 11.94
N SER A 10 11.21 -38.33 11.27
CA SER A 10 10.83 -38.36 9.84
C SER A 10 9.41 -37.82 9.63
N GLN A 11 8.46 -38.18 10.48
CA GLN A 11 7.08 -37.71 10.40
C GLN A 11 6.98 -36.19 10.67
N TRP A 12 7.74 -35.67 11.64
CA TRP A 12 7.84 -34.24 11.92
C TRP A 12 8.45 -33.48 10.75
N ASN A 13 9.51 -34.01 10.11
CA ASN A 13 10.12 -33.39 8.93
C ASN A 13 9.19 -33.42 7.71
N LEU A 14 8.46 -34.51 7.47
CA LEU A 14 7.51 -34.61 6.37
C LEU A 14 6.33 -33.64 6.55
N GLN A 15 5.78 -33.58 7.77
CA GLN A 15 4.71 -32.64 8.14
C GLN A 15 5.22 -31.19 8.01
N SER A 16 6.44 -30.91 8.49
CA SER A 16 7.06 -29.59 8.40
C SER A 16 7.34 -29.18 6.95
N CYS A 17 7.75 -30.11 6.07
CA CYS A 17 7.93 -29.85 4.64
C CYS A 17 6.61 -29.59 3.90
N SER A 18 5.56 -30.37 4.19
CA SER A 18 4.23 -30.18 3.61
C SER A 18 3.60 -28.86 4.04
N CYS A 19 3.69 -28.52 5.33
CA CYS A 19 3.22 -27.23 5.86
C CYS A 19 4.02 -26.05 5.30
N ARG A 20 5.36 -26.17 5.14
CA ARG A 20 6.19 -25.12 4.52
C ARG A 20 5.76 -24.82 3.08
N HIS A 21 5.51 -25.86 2.28
CA HIS A 21 5.07 -25.69 0.89
C HIS A 21 3.70 -25.00 0.81
N LEU A 22 2.77 -25.42 1.66
CA LEU A 22 1.43 -24.82 1.73
C LEU A 22 1.50 -23.34 2.15
N ILE A 23 2.32 -23.00 3.15
CA ILE A 23 2.53 -21.62 3.62
C ILE A 23 3.11 -20.76 2.49
N ILE A 24 4.11 -21.25 1.75
CA ILE A 24 4.72 -20.50 0.62
C ILE A 24 3.68 -20.19 -0.46
N VAL A 25 2.85 -21.17 -0.83
CA VAL A 25 1.82 -20.98 -1.86
C VAL A 25 0.77 -19.95 -1.41
N ILE A 26 0.30 -20.03 -0.17
CA ILE A 26 -0.69 -19.08 0.37
C ILE A 26 -0.11 -17.67 0.47
N LEU A 27 1.11 -17.52 0.99
CA LEU A 27 1.77 -16.21 1.10
C LEU A 27 1.99 -15.59 -0.28
N LYS A 28 2.47 -16.36 -1.25
CA LYS A 28 2.68 -15.90 -2.63
C LYS A 28 1.38 -15.40 -3.26
N GLN A 29 0.27 -16.12 -3.07
CA GLN A 29 -1.02 -15.70 -3.60
C GLN A 29 -1.52 -14.41 -2.95
N ARG A 30 -1.36 -14.27 -1.62
CA ARG A 30 -1.76 -13.05 -0.90
C ARG A 30 -0.93 -11.83 -1.30
N LEU A 31 0.35 -12.00 -1.59
CA LEU A 31 1.21 -10.93 -2.10
C LEU A 31 0.80 -10.52 -3.52
N ARG A 32 0.55 -11.48 -4.41
CA ARG A 32 0.12 -11.22 -5.79
C ARG A 32 -1.18 -10.43 -5.87
N MET A 33 -2.11 -10.65 -4.94
CA MET A 33 -3.37 -9.89 -4.88
C MET A 33 -3.17 -8.43 -4.43
N ARG A 34 -2.10 -8.14 -3.67
CA ARG A 34 -1.79 -6.79 -3.15
C ARG A 34 -0.94 -5.97 -4.11
N GLU A 35 -0.10 -6.65 -4.89
CA GLU A 35 0.82 -6.07 -5.87
C GLU A 35 0.19 -4.98 -6.75
N PRO A 36 -0.97 -5.18 -7.43
CA PRO A 36 -1.54 -4.14 -8.28
C PRO A 36 -1.90 -2.86 -7.54
N TYR A 37 -2.42 -2.96 -6.31
CA TYR A 37 -2.79 -1.80 -5.50
C TYR A 37 -1.56 -1.04 -5.00
N VAL A 38 -0.53 -1.76 -4.56
CA VAL A 38 0.74 -1.15 -4.13
C VAL A 38 1.45 -0.48 -5.30
N THR A 39 1.45 -1.09 -6.50
CA THR A 39 2.02 -0.48 -7.70
C THR A 39 1.35 0.84 -8.05
N ILE A 40 0.02 0.88 -8.01
CA ILE A 40 -0.74 2.13 -8.26
C ILE A 40 -0.37 3.19 -7.22
N LEU A 41 -0.35 2.83 -5.94
CA LEU A 41 0.03 3.77 -4.87
C LEU A 41 1.48 4.27 -5.01
N ASN A 42 2.42 3.42 -5.44
CA ASN A 42 3.80 3.83 -5.72
C ASN A 42 3.88 4.85 -6.86
N VAL A 43 3.11 4.65 -7.94
CA VAL A 43 3.03 5.60 -9.05
C VAL A 43 2.45 6.93 -8.59
N PHE A 44 1.34 6.90 -7.84
CA PHE A 44 0.75 8.10 -7.25
C PHE A 44 1.72 8.82 -6.31
N GLN A 45 2.43 8.09 -5.45
CA GLN A 45 3.39 8.66 -4.53
C GLN A 45 4.54 9.35 -5.28
N ALA A 46 5.11 8.70 -6.31
CA ALA A 46 6.17 9.28 -7.12
C ALA A 46 5.70 10.54 -7.86
N TYR A 47 4.48 10.52 -8.39
CA TYR A 47 3.86 11.67 -9.05
C TYR A 47 3.64 12.84 -8.09
N THR A 48 3.06 12.58 -6.91
CA THR A 48 2.84 13.59 -5.87
C THR A 48 4.15 14.18 -5.39
N LEU A 49 5.19 13.35 -5.17
CA LEU A 49 6.52 13.83 -4.80
C LEU A 49 7.15 14.69 -5.90
N LYS A 50 6.94 14.35 -7.18
CA LYS A 50 7.40 15.18 -8.30
C LYS A 50 6.72 16.56 -8.28
N ARG A 51 5.41 16.63 -8.04
CA ARG A 51 4.67 17.90 -7.90
C ARG A 51 5.19 18.76 -6.75
N ILE A 52 5.53 18.14 -5.61
CA ILE A 52 6.02 18.87 -4.43
C ILE A 52 7.43 19.42 -4.67
N ARG A 53 8.30 18.65 -5.36
CA ARG A 53 9.71 19.01 -5.54
C ARG A 53 9.98 19.93 -6.73
N ASP A 54 9.16 19.86 -7.77
CA ASP A 54 9.30 20.66 -8.99
C ASP A 54 8.09 21.60 -9.16
N PRO A 55 8.21 22.88 -8.78
CA PRO A 55 7.10 23.83 -8.90
C PRO A 55 6.78 24.19 -10.36
N ASN A 56 7.67 23.87 -11.31
CA ASN A 56 7.43 24.08 -12.75
C ASN A 56 6.68 22.90 -13.40
N PHE A 57 6.43 21.82 -12.64
CA PHE A 57 5.66 20.68 -13.12
C PHE A 57 4.17 21.03 -13.16
N HIS A 58 3.77 21.75 -14.21
CA HIS A 58 2.39 22.06 -14.50
C HIS A 58 1.64 20.82 -14.98
N ILE A 59 0.53 20.53 -14.31
CA ILE A 59 -0.40 19.48 -14.69
C ILE A 59 -1.55 20.16 -15.42
N THR A 60 -1.89 19.65 -16.60
CA THR A 60 -3.18 19.96 -17.21
C THR A 60 -4.24 19.38 -16.30
N GLU A 61 -4.91 20.23 -15.54
CA GLU A 61 -5.98 19.80 -14.65
C GLU A 61 -7.11 19.24 -15.52
N ASP A 62 -7.27 17.92 -15.49
CA ASP A 62 -8.38 17.24 -16.13
C ASP A 62 -9.68 17.72 -15.44
N PRO A 63 -10.72 18.15 -16.18
CA PRO A 63 -11.99 18.52 -15.59
C PRO A 63 -12.46 17.44 -14.61
N ARG A 64 -12.63 17.86 -13.34
CA ARG A 64 -12.98 17.03 -12.19
C ARG A 64 -13.95 15.90 -12.57
N LEU A 65 -13.42 14.68 -12.71
CA LEU A 65 -14.15 13.47 -13.09
C LEU A 65 -15.05 12.92 -11.96
N SER A 66 -15.10 13.60 -10.81
CA SER A 66 -15.92 13.22 -9.66
C SER A 66 -17.33 13.80 -9.78
N THR A 67 -18.18 13.15 -10.57
CA THR A 67 -19.61 13.51 -10.74
C THR A 67 -20.46 13.25 -9.49
N ASP A 68 -19.86 12.86 -8.36
CA ASP A 68 -20.56 12.51 -7.11
C ASP A 68 -20.35 13.53 -5.95
N ILE A 69 -19.81 14.73 -6.22
CA ILE A 69 -19.63 15.79 -5.20
C ILE A 69 -20.66 16.93 -5.37
N GLU A 70 -21.88 16.64 -5.80
CA GLU A 70 -22.97 17.62 -5.71
C GLU A 70 -23.69 17.60 -4.35
N MET A 71 -23.34 16.67 -3.44
CA MET A 71 -23.95 16.59 -2.10
C MET A 71 -23.06 17.06 -0.95
N SER A 72 -21.80 17.44 -1.21
CA SER A 72 -20.92 18.02 -0.20
C SER A 72 -20.62 19.48 -0.57
N ASN A 73 -21.45 20.40 -0.10
CA ASN A 73 -21.24 21.86 -0.15
C ASN A 73 -20.05 22.32 0.72
N LYS A 74 -19.04 21.48 0.92
CA LYS A 74 -17.80 21.83 1.60
C LYS A 74 -16.71 22.08 0.55
N PRO A 75 -16.10 23.27 0.52
CA PRO A 75 -14.94 23.49 -0.33
C PRO A 75 -13.87 22.46 0.02
N ALA A 76 -13.13 21.95 -0.98
CA ALA A 76 -12.03 21.00 -0.79
C ALA A 76 -10.97 21.49 0.23
N ALA A 77 -10.98 22.78 0.57
CA ALA A 77 -10.23 23.39 1.67
C ALA A 77 -10.53 22.78 3.06
N ASP A 78 -11.73 22.22 3.27
CA ASP A 78 -12.17 21.64 4.55
C ASP A 78 -11.74 20.17 4.73
N LEU A 79 -11.18 19.54 3.68
CA LEU A 79 -10.56 18.21 3.74
C LEU A 79 -9.04 18.27 4.00
N VAL A 80 -8.47 19.48 3.96
CA VAL A 80 -7.06 19.79 4.28
C VAL A 80 -6.92 19.97 5.79
N GLU A 81 -7.39 18.98 6.57
CA GLU A 81 -7.45 19.02 8.04
C GLU A 81 -6.37 18.12 8.68
N LEU A 82 -5.18 18.06 8.09
CA LEU A 82 -4.03 17.44 8.75
C LEU A 82 -2.88 18.43 8.99
N ASN A 83 -2.79 19.51 8.21
CA ASN A 83 -1.79 20.57 8.43
C ASN A 83 -2.19 21.91 7.76
N PRO A 84 -2.75 22.89 8.50
CA PRO A 84 -3.16 24.18 7.93
C PRO A 84 -1.98 25.12 7.57
N THR A 85 -0.74 24.71 7.87
CA THR A 85 0.47 25.54 7.76
C THR A 85 1.42 25.08 6.64
N SER A 86 1.05 24.10 5.82
CA SER A 86 2.03 23.48 4.92
C SER A 86 2.33 24.31 3.68
N GLU A 87 3.62 24.32 3.31
CA GLU A 87 4.17 25.04 2.14
C GLU A 87 3.79 24.39 0.80
N CYS A 88 3.04 23.27 0.83
CA CYS A 88 2.62 22.51 -0.34
C CYS A 88 1.20 22.90 -0.78
N ALA A 89 0.91 22.74 -2.08
CA ALA A 89 -0.44 23.01 -2.60
C ALA A 89 -1.51 22.14 -1.88
N PRO A 90 -2.73 22.68 -1.67
CA PRO A 90 -3.75 22.04 -0.83
C PRO A 90 -4.08 20.61 -1.28
N GLY A 91 -4.07 19.65 -0.34
CA GLY A 91 -4.38 18.24 -0.57
C GLY A 91 -3.22 17.36 -1.07
N LEU A 92 -2.05 17.93 -1.44
CA LEU A 92 -0.88 17.13 -1.84
C LEU A 92 -0.26 16.37 -0.65
N GLU A 93 -0.20 17.01 0.51
CA GLU A 93 0.32 16.39 1.74
C GLU A 93 -0.58 15.23 2.19
N ASP A 94 -1.90 15.42 2.17
CA ASP A 94 -2.88 14.38 2.52
C ASP A 94 -2.79 13.19 1.57
N THR A 95 -2.65 13.47 0.27
CA THR A 95 -2.45 12.43 -0.76
C THR A 95 -1.15 11.66 -0.51
N LEU A 96 -0.06 12.35 -0.18
CA LEU A 96 1.22 11.71 0.16
C LEU A 96 1.07 10.83 1.42
N ILE A 97 0.42 11.31 2.47
CA ILE A 97 0.18 10.54 3.70
C ILE A 97 -0.67 9.29 3.41
N LEU A 98 -1.72 9.42 2.59
CA LEU A 98 -2.59 8.32 2.21
C LEU A 98 -1.81 7.24 1.45
N THR A 99 -0.97 7.63 0.49
CA THR A 99 -0.12 6.68 -0.27
C THR A 99 0.89 5.99 0.63
N MET A 100 1.55 6.72 1.54
CA MET A 100 2.49 6.15 2.51
C MET A 100 1.81 5.10 3.40
N LYS A 101 0.63 5.41 3.95
CA LYS A 101 -0.14 4.47 4.76
C LYS A 101 -0.60 3.25 3.95
N GLY A 102 -1.09 3.46 2.73
CA GLY A 102 -1.56 2.39 1.85
C GLY A 102 -0.43 1.42 1.45
N ILE A 103 0.75 1.95 1.13
CA ILE A 103 1.94 1.15 0.82
C ILE A 103 2.40 0.40 2.06
N ALA A 104 2.45 1.05 3.23
CA ALA A 104 2.81 0.38 4.49
C ALA A 104 1.81 -0.73 4.89
N ALA A 105 0.53 -0.61 4.54
CA ALA A 105 -0.46 -1.66 4.76
C ALA A 105 -0.37 -2.81 3.72
N GLY A 106 0.08 -2.48 2.50
CA GLY A 106 0.25 -3.43 1.41
C GLY A 106 1.56 -4.22 1.49
N MET A 107 2.64 -3.55 1.88
CA MET A 107 3.94 -4.14 2.16
C MET A 107 3.93 -4.66 3.59
N LEU A 108 4.03 -5.97 3.73
CA LEU A 108 4.19 -6.60 5.04
C LEU A 108 5.55 -6.22 5.66
N VAL A 109 5.85 -6.74 6.86
CA VAL A 109 7.15 -6.49 7.53
C VAL A 109 8.31 -6.87 6.60
N THR A 110 9.15 -5.89 6.27
CA THR A 110 10.25 -5.95 5.29
C THR A 110 11.63 -5.88 5.94
N GLY A 111 11.69 -6.18 7.26
CA GLY A 111 12.86 -6.00 8.12
C GLY A 111 14.19 -6.47 7.57
#